data_AF-A0A0A1X6D7-F1
#
_entry.id   AF-A0A0A1X6D7-F1
#
_cell.length_a   1.000
_cell.length_b   1.000
_cell.length_c   1.000
_cell.angle_alpha   90.00
_cell.angle_beta   90.00
_cell.angle_gamma   90.00
#
_symmetry.space_group_name_H-M   'P 1'
#
loop_
_entity.id
_entity.type
_entity.pdbx_description
1 polymer ?
#
loop_
_entity_poly.entity_id
_entity_poly.type
_entity_poly.pdbx_seq_one_letter_code
_entity_poly.pdbx_strand_id
1 'polypeptide(L)'
;NNANSFSAGGRRYDQATTALLRMIAVDNMPLCTTERPGFRKFIKTLQPLYHIPCEPTITNAMSRKYQDLSNKIKLELRQTESVCLTTDIWTHQHTMKSYLGLTVHYLKETEMKTV
;
A
#
# COMPACT_ATOMS: atom_id res chain seq x y z
N ASN A 1 0.21 29.91 -8.26
CA ASN A 1 1.45 29.85 -7.45
C ASN A 1 1.97 28.42 -7.33
N ASN A 2 3.22 28.21 -7.74
CA ASN A 2 3.87 26.89 -7.78
C ASN A 2 3.98 26.23 -6.38
N ALA A 3 4.13 27.03 -5.31
CA ALA A 3 4.17 26.55 -3.93
C ALA A 3 2.89 25.81 -3.49
N ASN A 4 1.70 26.33 -3.84
CA ASN A 4 0.42 25.71 -3.48
C ASN A 4 0.17 24.39 -4.22
N SER A 5 0.91 24.10 -5.30
CA SER A 5 0.75 22.85 -6.03
C SER A 5 1.34 21.64 -5.30
N PHE A 6 2.28 21.89 -4.36
CA PHE A 6 3.02 20.90 -3.59
C PHE A 6 2.60 20.83 -2.10
N SER A 7 1.60 21.61 -1.71
CA SER A 7 0.89 21.48 -0.43
C SER A 7 -0.32 20.57 -0.57
N ALA A 8 -0.89 20.14 0.56
CA ALA A 8 -2.10 19.31 0.60
C ALA A 8 -3.24 19.89 -0.27
N GLY A 9 -3.86 19.04 -1.09
CA GLY A 9 -4.89 19.44 -2.07
C GLY A 9 -4.34 19.96 -3.41
N GLY A 10 -3.01 20.07 -3.55
CA GLY A 10 -2.36 20.41 -4.80
C GLY A 10 -2.12 19.19 -5.69
N ARG A 11 -2.31 19.33 -7.00
CA ARG A 11 -2.11 18.24 -7.98
C ARG A 11 -0.74 17.58 -7.89
N ARG A 12 0.34 18.36 -7.68
CA ARG A 12 1.70 17.81 -7.61
C ARG A 12 1.96 17.11 -6.26
N TYR A 13 1.36 17.61 -5.18
CA TYR A 13 1.36 16.94 -3.89
C TYR A 13 0.70 15.55 -4.00
N ASP A 14 -0.47 15.45 -4.64
CA ASP A 14 -1.17 14.17 -4.79
C ASP A 14 -0.38 13.17 -5.63
N GLN A 15 0.24 13.64 -6.73
CA GLN A 15 1.11 12.83 -7.58
C GLN A 15 2.34 12.30 -6.81
N ALA A 16 3.05 13.18 -6.11
CA ALA A 16 4.22 12.81 -5.32
C ALA A 16 3.86 11.86 -4.18
N THR A 17 2.75 12.13 -3.47
CA THR A 17 2.26 11.27 -2.38
C THR A 17 1.82 9.90 -2.89
N THR A 18 1.21 9.83 -4.07
CA THR A 18 0.86 8.55 -4.70
C THR A 18 2.10 7.75 -5.09
N ALA A 19 3.13 8.40 -5.64
CA ALA A 19 4.41 7.75 -5.94
C ALA A 19 5.12 7.26 -4.67
N LEU A 20 5.08 8.05 -3.60
CA LEU A 20 5.61 7.68 -2.29
C LEU A 20 4.88 6.45 -1.70
N LEU A 21 3.54 6.43 -1.73
CA LEU A 21 2.76 5.27 -1.29
C LEU A 21 3.12 4.02 -2.08
N ARG A 22 3.31 4.15 -3.40
CA ARG A 22 3.73 3.03 -4.25
C ARG A 22 5.11 2.51 -3.84
N MET A 23 6.09 3.38 -3.62
CA MET A 23 7.43 3.00 -3.16
C MET A 23 7.33 2.24 -1.83
N ILE A 24 6.61 2.79 -0.85
CA ILE A 24 6.42 2.14 0.46
C ILE A 24 5.81 0.74 0.30
N ALA A 25 4.80 0.58 -0.56
CA ALA A 25 4.12 -0.70 -0.76
C ALA A 25 4.97 -1.73 -1.54
N VAL A 26 5.61 -1.30 -2.63
CA VAL A 26 6.42 -2.19 -3.51
C VAL A 26 7.69 -2.63 -2.82
N ASP A 27 8.34 -1.72 -2.10
CA ASP A 27 9.63 -1.98 -1.46
C ASP A 27 9.47 -2.47 -0.01
N ASN A 28 8.23 -2.74 0.42
CA ASN A 28 7.86 -3.19 1.77
C ASN A 28 8.49 -2.33 2.88
N MET A 29 8.46 -1.02 2.71
CA MET A 29 9.06 -0.08 3.65
C MET A 29 8.10 0.20 4.83
N PRO A 30 8.64 0.57 6.00
CA PRO A 30 7.80 1.00 7.12
C PRO A 30 6.94 2.23 6.76
N LEU A 31 5.70 2.30 7.25
CA LEU A 31 4.83 3.48 7.06
C LEU A 31 5.43 4.75 7.68
N CYS A 32 6.24 4.61 8.73
CA CYS A 32 7.01 5.69 9.35
C CYS A 32 8.21 6.16 8.51
N THR A 33 8.38 5.70 7.27
CA THR A 33 9.44 6.16 6.35
C THR A 33 9.44 7.68 6.19
N THR A 34 8.28 8.31 6.20
CA THR A 34 8.17 9.78 6.08
C THR A 34 8.73 10.55 7.25
N GLU A 35 8.88 9.91 8.41
CA GLU A 35 9.46 10.50 9.62
C GLU A 35 10.98 10.32 9.69
N ARG A 36 11.57 9.50 8.81
CA ARG A 36 13.01 9.22 8.84
C ARG A 36 13.82 10.45 8.41
N PRO A 37 14.79 10.93 9.23
CA PRO A 37 15.55 12.14 8.91
C PRO A 37 16.28 12.07 7.56
N GLY A 38 16.88 10.92 7.23
CA GLY A 38 17.57 10.72 5.95
C GLY A 38 16.62 10.84 4.75
N PHE A 39 15.43 10.23 4.85
CA PHE A 39 14.39 10.34 3.83
C PHE A 39 13.91 11.78 3.66
N ARG A 40 13.61 12.46 4.77
CA ARG A 40 13.19 13.88 4.75
C ARG A 40 14.26 14.77 4.10
N LYS A 41 15.55 14.55 4.40
CA LYS A 41 16.66 15.29 3.79
C LYS A 41 16.73 15.03 2.29
N PHE A 42 16.69 13.77 1.86
CA PHE A 42 16.72 13.38 0.46
C PHE A 42 15.60 14.05 -0.36
N ILE A 43 14.36 13.95 0.12
CA ILE A 43 13.21 14.54 -0.56
C ILE A 43 13.29 16.08 -0.57
N LYS A 44 13.71 16.71 0.53
CA LYS A 44 13.89 18.16 0.56
C LYS A 44 15.01 18.67 -0.35
N THR A 45 16.03 17.85 -0.61
CA THR A 45 17.05 18.17 -1.61
C THR A 45 16.53 18.07 -3.03
N LEU A 46 15.71 17.06 -3.35
CA LEU A 46 15.14 16.89 -4.69
C LEU A 46 13.96 17.82 -5.00
N GLN A 47 13.07 18.02 -4.02
CA GLN A 47 11.90 18.87 -4.16
C GLN A 47 11.59 19.61 -2.84
N PRO A 48 12.18 20.80 -2.63
CA PRO A 48 12.03 21.57 -1.40
C PRO A 48 10.59 21.95 -1.05
N LEU A 49 9.75 22.19 -2.07
CA LEU A 49 8.38 22.66 -1.92
C LEU A 49 7.40 21.55 -1.51
N TYR A 50 7.77 20.28 -1.67
CA TYR A 50 6.89 19.17 -1.29
C TYR A 50 6.71 19.12 0.22
N HIS A 51 5.46 19.26 0.66
CA HIS A 51 5.11 19.03 2.05
C HIS A 51 5.06 17.52 2.29
N ILE A 52 6.05 16.98 3.00
CA ILE A 52 6.12 15.53 3.24
C ILE A 52 4.99 15.16 4.21
N PRO A 53 4.06 14.26 3.83
CA PRO A 53 2.96 13.85 4.69
C PRO A 53 3.48 13.16 5.95
N CYS A 54 2.80 13.38 7.08
CA CYS A 54 3.12 12.66 8.31
C CYS A 54 2.67 11.20 8.23
N GLU A 55 3.23 10.36 9.10
CA GLU A 55 2.88 8.93 9.16
C GLU A 55 1.36 8.67 9.22
N PRO A 56 0.54 9.33 10.05
CA PRO A 56 -0.91 9.11 10.06
C PRO A 56 -1.58 9.37 8.70
N THR A 57 -1.11 10.38 7.96
CA THR A 57 -1.62 10.67 6.61
C THR A 57 -1.27 9.55 5.64
N ILE A 58 -0.05 9.02 5.69
CA ILE A 58 0.39 7.87 4.88
C ILE A 58 -0.39 6.61 5.25
N THR A 59 -0.53 6.31 6.53
CA THR A 59 -1.30 5.15 7.02
C THR A 59 -2.74 5.21 6.53
N ASN A 60 -3.42 6.35 6.66
CA ASN A 60 -4.79 6.52 6.18
C ASN A 60 -4.89 6.39 4.65
N ALA A 61 -3.92 6.91 3.91
CA ALA A 61 -3.91 6.78 2.46
C ALA A 61 -3.63 5.33 2.00
N MET A 62 -2.76 4.61 2.71
CA MET A 62 -2.50 3.19 2.48
C MET A 62 -3.75 2.34 2.76
N SER A 63 -4.44 2.60 3.88
CA SER A 63 -5.70 1.92 4.22
C SER A 63 -6.77 2.12 3.16
N ARG A 64 -6.93 3.34 2.63
CA ARG A 64 -7.86 3.60 1.52
C ARG A 64 -7.48 2.82 0.26
N LYS A 65 -6.19 2.82 -0.11
CA LYS A 65 -5.71 2.04 -1.26
C LYS A 65 -5.95 0.54 -1.10
N TYR A 66 -5.72 0.01 0.10
CA TYR A 66 -6.04 -1.38 0.42
C TYR A 66 -7.54 -1.66 0.27
N GLN A 67 -8.41 -0.80 0.80
CA GLN A 67 -9.87 -0.96 0.68
C GLN A 67 -10.33 -0.96 -0.78
N ASP A 68 -9.84 -0.02 -1.59
CA ASP A 68 -10.16 0.05 -3.02
C ASP A 68 -9.76 -1.24 -3.75
N LEU A 69 -8.53 -1.72 -3.49
CA LEU A 69 -8.01 -2.94 -4.12
C LEU A 69 -8.73 -4.19 -3.62
N SER A 70 -9.00 -4.28 -2.32
CA SER A 70 -9.75 -5.38 -1.71
C SER A 70 -11.16 -5.47 -2.29
N ASN A 71 -11.84 -4.34 -2.46
CA ASN A 71 -13.18 -4.30 -3.07
C ASN A 71 -13.14 -4.75 -4.54
N LYS A 72 -12.10 -4.35 -5.29
CA LYS A 72 -11.90 -4.81 -6.66
C LYS A 72 -11.70 -6.32 -6.74
N ILE A 73 -10.83 -6.88 -5.89
CA ILE A 73 -10.58 -8.32 -5.83
C ILE A 73 -11.85 -9.07 -5.42
N LYS A 74 -12.59 -8.58 -4.42
CA LYS A 74 -13.87 -9.18 -4.01
C LYS A 74 -14.89 -9.21 -5.14
N LEU A 75 -15.00 -8.14 -5.94
CA LEU A 75 -15.89 -8.10 -7.09
C LEU A 75 -15.47 -9.13 -8.16
N GLU A 76 -14.17 -9.28 -8.38
CA GLU A 76 -13.62 -10.26 -9.31
C GLU A 76 -13.87 -11.71 -8.86
N LEU A 77 -13.65 -12.00 -7.57
CA LEU A 77 -13.92 -13.31 -6.99
C LEU A 77 -15.41 -13.67 -7.04
N ARG A 78 -16.33 -12.70 -6.92
CA ARG A 78 -17.77 -12.93 -7.07
C ARG A 78 -18.18 -13.38 -8.47
N GLN A 79 -17.37 -13.05 -9.48
CA GLN A 79 -17.62 -13.42 -10.88
C GLN A 79 -16.91 -14.73 -11.26
N THR A 80 -16.12 -15.29 -10.36
CA THR A 80 -15.37 -16.53 -10.61
C THR A 80 -16.24 -17.74 -10.28
N GLU A 81 -16.30 -18.70 -11.20
CA GLU A 81 -17.08 -19.94 -11.03
C GLU A 81 -16.49 -20.89 -9.96
N SER A 82 -15.16 -20.98 -9.89
CA SER A 82 -14.46 -21.89 -8.99
C SER A 82 -13.18 -21.27 -8.45
N VAL A 83 -12.92 -21.52 -7.17
CA VAL A 83 -11.71 -21.09 -6.47
C VAL A 83 -11.04 -22.29 -5.80
N CYS A 84 -9.72 -22.24 -5.68
CA CYS A 84 -8.95 -23.17 -4.86
C CYS A 84 -8.32 -22.38 -3.71
N LEU A 85 -8.44 -22.90 -2.49
CA LEU A 85 -7.91 -22.26 -1.29
C LEU A 85 -6.68 -23.03 -0.82
N THR A 86 -5.59 -22.33 -0.57
CA THR A 86 -4.44 -22.86 0.16
C THR A 86 -4.36 -22.19 1.52
N THR A 87 -4.14 -23.02 2.53
CA THR A 87 -4.11 -22.60 3.93
C THR A 87 -2.76 -22.95 4.52
N ASP A 88 -2.08 -21.96 5.07
CA ASP A 88 -0.82 -22.12 5.80
C ASP A 88 -1.03 -21.74 7.27
N ILE A 89 -0.59 -22.59 8.19
CA ILE A 89 -0.77 -22.39 9.63
C ILE A 89 0.60 -22.43 10.27
N TRP A 90 0.95 -21.38 10.99
CA TRP A 90 2.20 -21.32 11.74
C TRP A 90 2.01 -20.67 13.11
N THR A 91 2.81 -21.09 14.08
CA THR A 91 2.88 -20.47 15.40
C THR A 91 4.20 -19.73 15.53
N HIS A 92 4.14 -18.44 15.81
CA HIS A 92 5.33 -17.65 16.06
C HIS A 92 5.89 -17.98 17.44
N GLN A 93 7.02 -18.70 17.47
CA GLN A 93 7.59 -19.30 18.67
C GLN A 93 7.83 -18.29 19.82
N HIS A 94 8.29 -17.08 19.53
CA HIS A 94 8.57 -16.10 20.60
C HIS A 94 7.34 -15.42 21.17
N THR A 95 6.27 -15.26 20.39
CA THR A 95 5.06 -14.55 20.81
C THR A 95 3.94 -15.51 21.20
N MET A 96 4.13 -16.82 20.94
CA MET A 96 3.13 -17.88 21.07
C MET A 96 1.81 -17.55 20.36
N LYS A 97 1.88 -16.74 19.30
CA LYS A 97 0.72 -16.38 18.47
C LYS A 97 0.61 -17.33 17.29
N SER A 98 -0.56 -17.93 17.12
CA SER A 98 -0.89 -18.71 15.93
C SER A 98 -1.43 -17.80 14.83
N TYR A 99 -1.03 -18.09 13.60
CA TYR A 99 -1.44 -17.39 12.40
C TYR A 99 -2.04 -18.37 11.39
N LEU A 100 -2.99 -17.87 10.62
CA LEU A 100 -3.65 -18.57 9.52
C LEU A 100 -3.47 -17.71 8.27
N GLY A 101 -2.60 -18.14 7.36
CA GLY A 101 -2.51 -17.62 6.01
C GLY A 101 -3.54 -18.32 5.13
N LEU A 102 -4.31 -17.54 4.39
CA LEU A 102 -5.22 -18.04 3.37
C LEU A 102 -4.84 -17.38 2.06
N THR A 103 -4.64 -18.19 1.02
CA THR A 103 -4.38 -17.73 -0.35
C THR A 103 -5.43 -18.31 -1.28
N VAL A 104 -6.00 -17.48 -2.15
CA VAL A 104 -7.04 -17.86 -3.10
C VAL A 104 -6.45 -17.94 -4.50
N HIS A 105 -6.60 -19.09 -5.14
CA HIS A 105 -6.26 -19.30 -6.54
C HIS A 105 -7.53 -19.38 -7.38
N TYR A 106 -7.58 -18.66 -8.49
CA TYR A 106 -8.74 -18.64 -9.37
C TYR A 106 -8.36 -18.41 -10.83
N LEU A 107 -9.18 -18.90 -11.76
CA LEU A 107 -8.98 -18.67 -13.18
C LEU A 107 -9.66 -17.35 -13.58
N LYS A 108 -8.89 -16.46 -14.20
CA LYS A 108 -9.41 -15.26 -14.86
C LYS A 108 -9.13 -15.38 -16.35
N GLU A 109 -10.19 -15.53 -17.14
CA GLU A 109 -10.10 -15.81 -18.58
C GLU A 109 -9.28 -17.08 -18.84
N THR A 110 -7.98 -16.94 -19.10
CA THR A 110 -7.05 -18.06 -19.32
C THR A 110 -5.83 -18.02 -18.39
N GLU A 111 -5.77 -17.04 -17.49
CA GLU A 111 -4.66 -16.88 -16.55
C GLU A 111 -5.05 -17.30 -15.14
N MET A 112 -4.19 -18.08 -14.50
CA MET A 112 -4.31 -18.35 -13.06
C MET A 112 -3.88 -17.11 -12.28
N LYS A 113 -4.78 -16.62 -11.41
CA LYS A 113 -4.51 -15.54 -10.46
C LYS A 113 -4.45 -16.09 -9.05
N THR A 114 -3.62 -15.44 -8.23
CA THR A 114 -3.42 -15.76 -6.82
C THR A 114 -3.52 -14.47 -6.03
N VAL A 115 -4.36 -14.45 -4.99
CA VAL A 115 -4.58 -13.30 -4.10
C VAL A 115 -4.59 -13.70 -2.65
#